data_AF-A0ABD3PXM7-F1
#
_entry.id   AF-A0ABD3PXM7-F1
#
_cell.length_a   1.000
_cell.length_b   1.000
_cell.length_c   1.000
_cell.angle_alpha   90.00
_cell.angle_beta   90.00
_cell.angle_gamma   90.00
#
_symmetry.space_group_name_H-M   'P 1'
#
loop_
_entity.id
_entity.type
_entity.pdbx_description
1 polymer ?
#
loop_
_entity_poly.entity_id
_entity_poly.type
_entity_poly.pdbx_seq_one_letter_code
_entity_poly.pdbx_strand_id
1 'polypeptide(L)'
;MAQRSLLLLPFLLLLLPFTSHSLSNNNSQPPKKPLLRQIRSALAPFTLPWYEQGLHFSCTSCGKCCKVDGDVWLAPEETVRIARYLGYDAGEFRREYVRAEVVPDVGGSGEDKEALSWLCLKRREGACIFLDALGKCSIYDVRPIQCETYPFWPSIVATRGDWEDEAVVPEEGVLREGTSDRYWTAELGGCEGILLDGGQHVKGMDGGNNDGEGVKVEVPIVHREEIVAKMKAAKKHWKRFPVEDIKQSTWYL
;
A
#
# COMPACT_ATOMS: atom_id res chain seq x y z
N MET A 1 -43.83 35.67 27.12
CA MET A 1 -43.23 36.85 26.45
C MET A 1 -42.35 36.30 25.33
N ALA A 2 -42.68 36.28 24.03
CA ALA A 2 -43.49 37.20 23.20
C ALA A 2 -42.99 38.66 23.33
N GLN A 3 -42.62 39.42 22.28
CA GLN A 3 -42.74 39.31 20.80
C GLN A 3 -41.53 40.06 20.15
N ARG A 4 -40.92 39.59 19.04
CA ARG A 4 -41.12 39.97 17.61
C ARG A 4 -40.83 41.44 17.20
N SER A 5 -40.16 41.57 16.03
CA SER A 5 -40.35 42.59 14.96
C SER A 5 -39.65 43.97 15.09
N LEU A 6 -38.81 44.45 14.13
CA LEU A 6 -39.06 45.01 12.75
C LEU A 6 -39.52 46.50 12.79
N LEU A 7 -39.08 47.51 11.98
CA LEU A 7 -38.25 47.65 10.74
C LEU A 7 -37.59 49.07 10.58
N LEU A 8 -36.49 49.17 9.80
CA LEU A 8 -36.09 50.18 8.77
C LEU A 8 -36.04 51.74 8.99
N LEU A 9 -34.84 52.33 8.71
CA LEU A 9 -34.51 53.46 7.77
C LEU A 9 -35.23 54.85 7.84
N PRO A 10 -34.84 55.91 7.06
CA PRO A 10 -33.62 56.24 6.28
C PRO A 10 -33.07 57.69 6.57
N PHE A 11 -32.36 58.28 5.59
CA PHE A 11 -31.96 59.69 5.36
C PHE A 11 -30.60 60.20 5.93
N LEU A 12 -29.85 61.12 5.30
CA LEU A 12 -29.37 61.36 3.90
C LEU A 12 -28.69 62.75 3.85
N LEU A 13 -27.51 62.86 3.21
CA LEU A 13 -26.85 64.08 2.67
C LEU A 13 -26.42 65.22 3.63
N LEU A 14 -25.15 65.66 3.54
CA LEU A 14 -24.74 66.95 2.93
C LEU A 14 -23.21 67.23 3.04
N LEU A 15 -22.59 67.48 1.88
CA LEU A 15 -21.50 68.44 1.56
C LEU A 15 -20.06 68.33 2.15
N LEU A 16 -19.16 67.93 1.24
CA LEU A 16 -17.82 68.46 0.88
C LEU A 16 -17.54 69.94 1.29
N PRO A 17 -16.27 70.44 1.45
CA PRO A 17 -15.25 70.33 0.36
C PRO A 17 -13.72 70.50 0.65
N PHE A 18 -12.92 70.36 -0.44
CA PHE A 18 -11.55 70.89 -0.68
C PHE A 18 -10.38 70.37 0.22
N THR A 19 -9.12 70.25 -0.23
CA THR A 19 -8.42 70.61 -1.49
C THR A 19 -7.50 69.47 -2.02
N SER A 20 -7.09 69.58 -3.30
CA SER A 20 -6.23 68.64 -4.04
C SER A 20 -4.71 68.87 -3.85
N HIS A 21 -3.90 67.94 -4.41
CA HIS A 21 -2.42 67.82 -4.52
C HIS A 21 -1.83 66.77 -3.54
N SER A 22 -0.90 65.88 -3.93
CA SER A 22 -0.14 65.78 -5.19
C SER A 22 0.05 64.31 -5.63
N LEU A 23 0.45 64.12 -6.89
CA LEU A 23 0.80 62.83 -7.49
C LEU A 23 2.05 62.22 -6.83
N SER A 24 2.03 60.91 -6.58
CA SER A 24 3.23 60.09 -6.80
C SER A 24 2.85 58.65 -7.15
N ASN A 25 3.30 58.23 -8.32
CA ASN A 25 3.12 56.89 -8.88
C ASN A 25 4.21 55.98 -8.30
N ASN A 26 3.83 54.93 -7.56
CA ASN A 26 4.79 53.93 -7.05
C ASN A 26 4.36 52.51 -7.40
N ASN A 27 4.64 52.14 -8.65
CA ASN A 27 4.69 50.75 -9.10
C ASN A 27 6.00 50.10 -8.62
N SER A 28 6.05 49.68 -7.35
CA SER A 28 7.18 48.95 -6.77
C SER A 28 6.90 47.45 -6.72
N GLN A 29 7.38 46.72 -7.74
CA GLN A 29 7.47 45.26 -7.67
C GLN A 29 8.30 44.83 -6.45
N PRO A 30 7.91 43.77 -5.72
CA PRO A 30 8.66 43.29 -4.57
C PRO A 30 10.06 42.79 -5.01
N PRO A 31 11.11 43.01 -4.19
CA PRO A 31 12.48 42.69 -4.57
C PRO A 31 12.65 41.19 -4.82
N LYS A 32 13.13 40.84 -6.02
CA LYS A 32 13.48 39.46 -6.38
C LYS A 32 14.61 38.98 -5.44
N LYS A 33 14.35 37.89 -4.72
CA LYS A 33 15.28 37.33 -3.72
C LYS A 33 16.61 36.95 -4.38
N PRO A 34 17.77 37.12 -3.71
CA PRO A 34 19.08 36.88 -4.33
C PRO A 34 19.28 35.39 -4.67
N LEU A 35 19.74 35.16 -5.91
CA LEU A 35 19.90 33.85 -6.56
C LEU A 35 20.63 32.81 -5.69
N LEU A 36 21.61 33.25 -4.90
CA LEU A 36 22.46 32.39 -4.06
C LEU A 36 21.70 31.59 -3.00
N ARG A 37 20.49 32.02 -2.58
CA ARG A 37 19.67 31.23 -1.65
C ARG A 37 18.93 30.07 -2.33
N GLN A 38 18.71 30.12 -3.65
CA GLN A 38 18.10 29.00 -4.40
C GLN A 38 19.09 27.86 -4.66
N ILE A 39 20.39 28.17 -4.79
CA ILE A 39 21.42 27.18 -5.14
C ILE A 39 21.69 26.17 -4.01
N ARG A 40 21.55 26.56 -2.74
CA ARG A 40 21.66 25.61 -1.60
C ARG A 40 20.56 24.54 -1.55
N SER A 41 19.49 24.68 -2.33
CA SER A 41 18.43 23.66 -2.43
C SER A 41 18.71 22.58 -3.48
N ALA A 42 19.76 22.73 -4.32
CA ALA A 42 19.97 21.89 -5.49
C ALA A 42 20.83 20.63 -5.25
N LEU A 43 21.38 20.44 -4.05
CA LEU A 43 22.33 19.36 -3.73
C LEU A 43 21.74 18.16 -2.97
N ALA A 44 20.42 18.09 -2.83
CA ALA A 44 19.71 16.88 -2.45
C ALA A 44 18.53 16.69 -3.43
N PRO A 45 18.76 15.94 -4.53
CA PRO A 45 18.02 14.68 -4.66
C PRO A 45 18.76 13.58 -5.49
N PHE A 46 20.09 13.48 -5.40
CA PHE A 46 20.87 12.48 -6.17
C PHE A 46 21.27 11.22 -5.39
N THR A 47 20.75 11.02 -4.17
CA THR A 47 20.79 9.70 -3.53
C THR A 47 19.79 8.78 -4.24
N LEU A 48 20.33 7.80 -4.97
CA LEU A 48 19.53 6.72 -5.53
C LEU A 48 18.83 5.95 -4.39
N PRO A 49 17.63 5.39 -4.59
CA PRO A 49 16.97 4.54 -3.59
C PRO A 49 17.88 3.38 -3.18
N TRP A 50 17.71 2.89 -1.95
CA TRP A 50 18.54 1.80 -1.42
C TRP A 50 18.37 0.49 -2.22
N TYR A 51 17.23 0.32 -2.91
CA TYR A 51 16.91 -0.79 -3.83
C TYR A 51 17.25 -0.50 -5.30
N GLU A 52 18.13 0.46 -5.61
CA GLU A 52 18.48 0.84 -7.00
C GLU A 52 18.98 -0.36 -7.83
N GLN A 53 19.75 -1.26 -7.20
CA GLN A 53 20.27 -2.48 -7.83
C GLN A 53 19.20 -3.59 -8.02
N GLY A 54 17.97 -3.35 -7.57
CA GLY A 54 16.92 -4.36 -7.45
C GLY A 54 16.93 -5.06 -6.08
N LEU A 55 16.04 -6.04 -5.90
CA LEU A 55 15.90 -6.81 -4.68
C LEU A 55 15.85 -8.31 -4.99
N HIS A 56 16.56 -9.12 -4.21
CA HIS A 56 16.52 -10.57 -4.31
C HIS A 56 15.19 -11.09 -3.75
N PHE A 57 14.32 -11.57 -4.65
CA PHE A 57 13.00 -12.06 -4.28
C PHE A 57 12.50 -13.17 -5.20
N SER A 58 11.94 -14.23 -4.62
CA SER A 58 11.15 -15.23 -5.34
C SER A 58 10.04 -15.79 -4.48
N CYS A 59 8.80 -15.83 -4.97
CA CYS A 59 7.67 -16.32 -4.17
C CYS A 59 7.77 -17.85 -3.95
N THR A 60 7.99 -18.28 -2.71
CA THR A 60 8.07 -19.71 -2.32
C THR A 60 6.72 -20.43 -2.38
N SER A 61 5.61 -19.71 -2.59
CA SER A 61 4.23 -20.23 -2.57
C SER A 61 3.80 -20.87 -1.23
N CYS A 62 4.44 -20.49 -0.11
CA CYS A 62 4.19 -21.02 1.24
C CYS A 62 2.86 -20.60 1.90
N GLY A 63 2.10 -19.69 1.29
CA GLY A 63 0.82 -19.21 1.82
C GLY A 63 0.90 -18.35 3.08
N LYS A 64 2.10 -18.07 3.62
CA LYS A 64 2.30 -17.26 4.85
C LYS A 64 1.66 -15.87 4.76
N CYS A 65 1.77 -15.19 3.62
CA CYS A 65 1.10 -13.90 3.37
C CYS A 65 -0.45 -13.97 3.42
N CYS A 66 -1.06 -15.15 3.29
CA CYS A 66 -2.50 -15.35 3.49
C CYS A 66 -2.88 -15.63 4.95
N LYS A 67 -1.90 -15.86 5.84
CA LYS A 67 -2.09 -16.17 7.26
C LYS A 67 -1.80 -14.98 8.19
N VAL A 68 -1.06 -13.96 7.73
CA VAL A 68 -0.75 -12.73 8.50
C VAL A 68 -2.02 -11.99 8.88
N ASP A 69 -2.07 -11.42 10.08
CA ASP A 69 -3.19 -10.59 10.54
C ASP A 69 -3.40 -9.32 9.68
N GLY A 70 -4.66 -8.91 9.56
CA GLY A 70 -5.09 -7.77 8.75
C GLY A 70 -6.15 -8.13 7.70
N ASP A 71 -6.73 -7.09 7.10
CA ASP A 71 -7.80 -7.25 6.12
C ASP A 71 -7.30 -7.20 4.67
N VAL A 72 -8.02 -7.89 3.79
CA VAL A 72 -7.90 -7.76 2.34
C VAL A 72 -9.18 -7.13 1.81
N TRP A 73 -9.07 -5.88 1.34
CA TRP A 73 -10.18 -5.12 0.78
C TRP A 73 -10.08 -5.06 -0.74
N LEU A 74 -11.13 -5.56 -1.40
CA LEU A 74 -11.29 -5.55 -2.85
C LEU A 74 -11.89 -4.21 -3.31
N ALA A 75 -11.26 -3.60 -4.31
CA ALA A 75 -11.91 -2.57 -5.12
C ALA A 75 -12.99 -3.21 -6.02
N PRO A 76 -14.00 -2.45 -6.48
CA PRO A 76 -15.13 -3.03 -7.22
C PRO A 76 -14.71 -3.80 -8.47
N GLU A 77 -13.72 -3.31 -9.23
CA GLU A 77 -13.21 -4.00 -10.42
C GLU A 77 -12.42 -5.28 -10.11
N GLU A 78 -11.95 -5.46 -8.87
CA GLU A 78 -11.28 -6.67 -8.40
C GLU A 78 -12.31 -7.74 -8.03
N THR A 79 -13.38 -7.34 -7.33
CA THR A 79 -14.56 -8.19 -7.09
C THR A 79 -15.08 -8.78 -8.40
N VAL A 80 -15.33 -7.95 -9.42
CA VAL A 80 -15.85 -8.42 -10.73
C VAL A 80 -14.86 -9.38 -11.41
N ARG A 81 -13.55 -9.15 -11.30
CA ARG A 81 -12.51 -10.02 -11.86
C ARG A 81 -12.46 -11.38 -11.16
N ILE A 82 -12.45 -11.38 -9.82
CA ILE A 82 -12.32 -12.59 -9.00
C ILE A 82 -13.61 -13.42 -9.06
N ALA A 83 -14.79 -12.81 -8.96
CA ALA A 83 -16.07 -13.51 -9.07
C ALA A 83 -16.21 -14.22 -10.44
N ARG A 84 -15.84 -13.54 -11.54
CA ARG A 84 -15.81 -14.14 -12.89
C ARG A 84 -14.83 -15.31 -12.99
N TYR A 85 -13.63 -15.19 -12.41
CA TYR A 85 -12.63 -16.26 -12.41
C TYR A 85 -13.12 -17.52 -11.67
N LEU A 86 -13.86 -17.33 -10.57
CA LEU A 86 -14.45 -18.42 -9.80
C LEU A 86 -15.76 -18.96 -10.39
N GLY A 87 -16.39 -18.24 -11.33
CA GLY A 87 -17.67 -18.60 -11.93
C GLY A 87 -18.91 -18.23 -11.09
N TYR A 88 -18.79 -17.28 -10.16
CA TYR A 88 -19.86 -16.85 -9.24
C TYR A 88 -20.58 -15.60 -9.75
N ASP A 89 -21.88 -15.48 -9.45
CA ASP A 89 -22.57 -14.18 -9.54
C ASP A 89 -22.15 -13.24 -8.39
N ALA A 90 -22.47 -11.95 -8.50
CA ALA A 90 -22.04 -10.93 -7.53
C ALA A 90 -22.65 -11.16 -6.12
N GLY A 91 -23.89 -11.62 -6.04
CA GLY A 91 -24.59 -11.92 -4.79
C GLY A 91 -24.10 -13.23 -4.16
N GLU A 92 -23.84 -14.26 -4.96
CA GLU A 92 -23.18 -15.50 -4.52
C GLU A 92 -21.78 -15.21 -3.98
N PHE A 93 -20.98 -14.43 -4.70
CA PHE A 93 -19.64 -14.04 -4.30
C PHE A 93 -19.65 -13.28 -2.96
N ARG A 94 -20.58 -12.31 -2.79
CA ARG A 94 -20.79 -11.62 -1.51
C ARG A 94 -21.13 -12.60 -0.38
N ARG A 95 -22.11 -13.48 -0.59
CA ARG A 95 -22.53 -14.46 0.43
C ARG A 95 -21.41 -15.42 0.83
N GLU A 96 -20.61 -15.90 -0.14
CA GLU A 96 -19.60 -16.91 0.12
C GLU A 96 -18.29 -16.32 0.66
N TYR A 97 -17.77 -15.23 0.07
CA TYR A 97 -16.40 -14.77 0.30
C TYR A 97 -16.25 -13.46 1.08
N VAL A 98 -17.32 -12.69 1.30
CA VAL A 98 -17.23 -11.32 1.86
C VAL A 98 -17.71 -11.27 3.31
N ARG A 99 -16.98 -10.55 4.18
CA ARG A 99 -17.31 -10.36 5.61
C ARG A 99 -17.87 -8.98 5.93
N ALA A 100 -17.52 -7.97 5.13
CA ALA A 100 -17.97 -6.59 5.29
C ALA A 100 -17.98 -5.88 3.93
N GLU A 101 -18.86 -4.90 3.77
CA GLU A 101 -19.05 -4.14 2.53
C GLU A 101 -19.14 -2.66 2.88
N VAL A 102 -18.39 -1.81 2.16
CA VAL A 102 -18.44 -0.36 2.29
C VAL A 102 -18.88 0.23 0.95
N VAL A 103 -20.09 0.77 0.96
CA VAL A 103 -20.69 1.50 -0.16
C VAL A 103 -20.27 2.97 -0.07
N PRO A 104 -19.58 3.55 -1.07
CA PRO A 104 -19.26 4.97 -1.06
C PRO A 104 -20.52 5.84 -1.14
N ASP A 105 -20.58 6.94 -0.39
CA ASP A 105 -21.68 7.91 -0.49
C ASP A 105 -21.50 8.82 -1.72
N VAL A 106 -21.71 8.22 -2.88
CA VAL A 106 -21.85 8.91 -4.16
C VAL A 106 -23.29 8.75 -4.63
N GLY A 107 -23.96 9.87 -4.92
CA GLY A 107 -25.36 9.88 -5.33
C GLY A 107 -25.60 9.02 -6.58
N GLY A 108 -26.56 8.12 -6.51
CA GLY A 108 -26.85 7.12 -7.55
C GLY A 108 -27.98 6.17 -7.10
N SER A 109 -28.41 5.28 -8.00
CA SER A 109 -29.40 4.23 -7.71
C SER A 109 -28.84 3.14 -6.78
N GLY A 110 -29.68 2.17 -6.40
CA GLY A 110 -29.22 1.02 -5.61
C GLY A 110 -28.19 0.15 -6.35
N GLU A 111 -28.37 -0.03 -7.66
CA GLU A 111 -27.50 -0.85 -8.51
C GLU A 111 -26.14 -0.16 -8.75
N ASP A 112 -26.15 1.17 -8.98
CA ASP A 112 -24.91 1.97 -9.11
C ASP A 112 -24.04 1.86 -7.85
N LYS A 113 -24.69 1.82 -6.67
CA LYS A 113 -24.03 1.70 -5.37
C LYS A 113 -23.40 0.33 -5.17
N GLU A 114 -24.11 -0.75 -5.51
CA GLU A 114 -23.58 -2.13 -5.43
C GLU A 114 -22.39 -2.35 -6.38
N ALA A 115 -22.38 -1.68 -7.53
CA ALA A 115 -21.27 -1.69 -8.49
C ALA A 115 -20.04 -0.87 -8.05
N LEU A 116 -20.15 -0.07 -6.98
CA LEU A 116 -19.07 0.79 -6.44
C LEU A 116 -18.61 0.36 -5.04
N SER A 117 -19.17 -0.72 -4.49
CA SER A 117 -18.84 -1.27 -3.19
C SER A 117 -17.41 -1.81 -3.07
N TRP A 118 -16.77 -1.48 -1.94
CA TRP A 118 -15.51 -2.10 -1.50
C TRP A 118 -15.81 -3.26 -0.57
N LEU A 119 -15.22 -4.43 -0.85
CA LEU A 119 -15.59 -5.68 -0.17
C LEU A 119 -14.40 -6.25 0.62
N CYS A 120 -14.60 -6.49 1.91
CA CYS A 120 -13.60 -7.13 2.77
C CYS A 120 -13.74 -8.65 2.72
N LEU A 121 -12.66 -9.37 2.42
CA LEU A 121 -12.67 -10.82 2.37
C LEU A 121 -12.85 -11.47 3.74
N LYS A 122 -13.57 -12.61 3.78
CA LYS A 122 -13.62 -13.50 4.94
C LYS A 122 -12.26 -14.09 5.26
N ARG A 123 -12.12 -14.52 6.51
CA ARG A 123 -11.05 -15.39 7.00
C ARG A 123 -11.67 -16.67 7.56
N ARG A 124 -10.96 -17.80 7.45
CA ARG A 124 -11.28 -19.10 8.05
C ARG A 124 -10.04 -19.58 8.79
N GLU A 125 -10.21 -19.99 10.05
CA GLU A 125 -9.11 -20.58 10.87
C GLU A 125 -7.83 -19.73 10.89
N GLY A 126 -7.98 -18.41 10.99
CA GLY A 126 -6.87 -17.46 10.99
C GLY A 126 -6.29 -17.13 9.61
N ALA A 127 -6.71 -17.76 8.51
CA ALA A 127 -6.21 -17.51 7.16
C ALA A 127 -7.26 -16.86 6.23
N CYS A 128 -6.82 -16.24 5.14
CA CYS A 128 -7.66 -15.77 4.04
C CYS A 128 -8.54 -16.91 3.47
N ILE A 129 -9.80 -16.60 3.15
CA ILE A 129 -10.78 -17.58 2.60
C ILE A 129 -10.34 -18.29 1.30
N PHE A 130 -9.36 -17.72 0.57
CA PHE A 130 -8.78 -18.31 -0.65
C PHE A 130 -7.48 -19.08 -0.42
N LEU A 131 -7.06 -19.32 0.82
CA LEU A 131 -5.99 -20.27 1.12
C LEU A 131 -6.57 -21.69 1.10
N ASP A 132 -6.09 -22.54 0.20
CA ASP A 132 -6.54 -23.92 0.09
C ASP A 132 -5.88 -24.84 1.14
N ALA A 133 -6.36 -26.08 1.22
CA ALA A 133 -5.86 -27.10 2.15
C ALA A 133 -4.42 -27.56 1.85
N LEU A 134 -3.84 -27.17 0.71
CA LEU A 134 -2.44 -27.41 0.33
C LEU A 134 -1.55 -26.19 0.62
N GLY A 135 -2.08 -25.14 1.27
CA GLY A 135 -1.37 -23.92 1.59
C GLY A 135 -1.17 -22.96 0.42
N LYS A 136 -1.93 -23.13 -0.69
CA LYS A 136 -1.81 -22.30 -1.90
C LYS A 136 -2.99 -21.34 -2.04
N CYS A 137 -2.75 -20.19 -2.66
CA CYS A 137 -3.80 -19.23 -2.95
C CYS A 137 -4.61 -19.68 -4.19
N SER A 138 -5.88 -20.02 -4.03
CA SER A 138 -6.74 -20.52 -5.11
C SER A 138 -7.06 -19.48 -6.20
N ILE A 139 -6.82 -18.20 -5.91
CA ILE A 139 -7.01 -17.07 -6.85
C ILE A 139 -5.70 -16.40 -7.27
N TYR A 140 -4.57 -17.12 -7.23
CA TYR A 140 -3.22 -16.58 -7.44
C TYR A 140 -3.09 -15.71 -8.70
N ASP A 141 -3.71 -16.11 -9.81
CA ASP A 141 -3.63 -15.42 -11.11
C ASP A 141 -4.50 -14.15 -11.20
N VAL A 142 -5.47 -13.98 -10.30
CA VAL A 142 -6.42 -12.85 -10.29
C VAL A 142 -6.44 -12.08 -8.96
N ARG A 143 -5.41 -12.27 -8.13
CA ARG A 143 -5.21 -11.62 -6.83
C ARG A 143 -5.57 -10.12 -6.86
N PRO A 144 -6.07 -9.56 -5.75
CA PRO A 144 -6.17 -8.12 -5.61
C PRO A 144 -4.78 -7.49 -5.56
N ILE A 145 -4.69 -6.20 -5.91
CA ILE A 145 -3.46 -5.41 -5.94
C ILE A 145 -2.69 -5.52 -4.61
N GLN A 146 -3.40 -5.61 -3.48
CA GLN A 146 -2.79 -5.81 -2.16
C GLN A 146 -1.90 -7.07 -2.13
N CYS A 147 -2.44 -8.21 -2.56
CA CYS A 147 -1.74 -9.49 -2.57
C CYS A 147 -0.78 -9.66 -3.76
N GLU A 148 -0.98 -8.93 -4.85
CA GLU A 148 -0.11 -8.95 -6.05
C GLU A 148 1.15 -8.08 -5.88
N THR A 149 1.06 -7.02 -5.07
CA THR A 149 2.17 -6.09 -4.81
C THR A 149 3.02 -6.47 -3.61
N TYR A 150 2.54 -7.32 -2.71
CA TYR A 150 3.34 -7.87 -1.60
C TYR A 150 4.53 -8.71 -2.12
N PRO A 151 5.74 -8.63 -1.51
CA PRO A 151 6.12 -7.82 -0.36
C PRO A 151 6.59 -6.39 -0.71
N PHE A 152 6.42 -5.94 -1.94
CA PHE A 152 6.84 -4.60 -2.40
C PHE A 152 5.88 -3.47 -1.99
N TRP A 153 5.28 -3.57 -0.81
CA TRP A 153 4.48 -2.51 -0.23
C TRP A 153 5.39 -1.33 0.16
N PRO A 154 4.94 -0.07 0.03
CA PRO A 154 5.76 1.09 0.37
C PRO A 154 6.25 1.16 1.82
N SER A 155 5.58 0.49 2.76
CA SER A 155 6.03 0.30 4.14
C SER A 155 7.25 -0.63 4.21
N ILE A 156 7.15 -1.84 3.66
CA ILE A 156 8.22 -2.86 3.64
C ILE A 156 9.44 -2.40 2.83
N VAL A 157 9.26 -1.61 1.77
CA VAL A 157 10.35 -1.12 0.91
C VAL A 157 10.88 0.26 1.36
N ALA A 158 10.37 0.82 2.47
CA ALA A 158 10.74 2.17 2.93
C ALA A 158 12.24 2.30 3.21
N THR A 159 12.81 1.37 3.97
CA THR A 159 14.24 1.25 4.22
C THR A 159 14.73 -0.19 4.03
N ARG A 160 16.06 -0.36 3.99
CA ARG A 160 16.69 -1.70 3.98
C ARG A 160 16.33 -2.51 5.23
N GLY A 161 16.16 -1.84 6.38
CA GLY A 161 15.76 -2.47 7.64
C GLY A 161 14.36 -3.05 7.57
N ASP A 162 13.37 -2.29 7.06
CA ASP A 162 11.98 -2.78 6.95
C ASP A 162 11.87 -4.02 6.03
N TRP A 163 12.72 -4.10 5.00
CA TRP A 163 12.81 -5.26 4.10
C TRP A 163 13.53 -6.46 4.75
N GLU A 164 14.57 -6.21 5.54
CA GLU A 164 15.26 -7.23 6.34
C GLU A 164 14.35 -7.76 7.47
N ASP A 165 13.55 -6.91 8.09
CA ASP A 165 12.58 -7.25 9.14
C ASP A 165 11.37 -8.02 8.59
N GLU A 166 10.96 -7.82 7.34
CA GLU A 166 9.94 -8.65 6.68
C GLU A 166 10.50 -10.01 6.21
N ALA A 167 11.82 -10.17 6.06
CA ALA A 167 12.42 -11.45 5.70
C ALA A 167 12.26 -12.48 6.83
N VAL A 168 11.94 -13.73 6.47
CA VAL A 168 11.84 -14.83 7.43
C VAL A 168 12.43 -16.11 6.89
N VAL A 169 12.97 -16.95 7.76
CA VAL A 169 13.38 -18.30 7.36
C VAL A 169 12.14 -19.22 7.20
N PRO A 170 12.23 -20.25 6.34
CA PRO A 170 11.27 -21.34 6.29
C PRO A 170 11.11 -22.04 7.64
N GLU A 171 9.98 -22.71 7.86
CA GLU A 171 9.69 -23.42 9.14
C GLU A 171 10.69 -24.54 9.44
N GLU A 172 11.30 -25.14 8.40
CA GLU A 172 12.37 -26.15 8.51
C GLU A 172 13.79 -25.55 8.44
N GLY A 173 13.90 -24.22 8.37
CA GLY A 173 15.18 -23.50 8.36
C GLY A 173 15.85 -23.43 9.73
N VAL A 174 17.16 -23.15 9.77
CA VAL A 174 17.91 -22.95 11.01
C VAL A 174 18.32 -21.47 11.11
N LEU A 175 17.90 -20.79 12.18
CA LEU A 175 18.36 -19.43 12.49
C LEU A 175 19.86 -19.42 12.78
N ARG A 176 20.57 -18.46 12.19
CA ARG A 176 21.99 -18.25 12.46
C ARG A 176 22.16 -17.35 13.69
N GLU A 177 22.95 -17.81 14.66
CA GLU A 177 23.26 -17.02 15.86
C GLU A 177 23.92 -15.68 15.50
N GLY A 178 23.45 -14.60 16.13
CA GLY A 178 23.96 -13.24 15.89
C GLY A 178 23.53 -12.57 14.58
N THR A 179 22.52 -13.11 13.88
CA THR A 179 21.92 -12.49 12.69
C THR A 179 20.56 -11.85 13.01
N SER A 180 20.00 -11.11 12.05
CA SER A 180 18.62 -10.60 12.07
C SER A 180 17.58 -11.64 11.61
N ASP A 181 17.99 -12.86 11.24
CA ASP A 181 17.09 -13.92 10.80
C ASP A 181 16.01 -14.20 11.87
N ARG A 182 14.75 -14.30 11.45
CA ARG A 182 13.62 -14.69 12.31
C ARG A 182 12.71 -15.71 11.64
N TYR A 183 11.94 -16.45 12.43
CA TYR A 183 10.83 -17.26 11.90
C TYR A 183 9.60 -16.38 11.60
N TRP A 184 8.71 -16.91 10.77
CA TRP A 184 7.38 -16.36 10.55
C TRP A 184 6.46 -16.60 11.77
N THR A 185 5.62 -15.63 12.11
CA THR A 185 4.45 -15.83 12.99
C THR A 185 3.23 -15.11 12.40
N ALA A 186 2.03 -15.43 12.87
CA ALA A 186 0.80 -14.80 12.37
C ALA A 186 0.74 -13.29 12.71
N GLU A 187 1.28 -12.94 13.88
CA GLU A 187 1.27 -11.60 14.48
C GLU A 187 2.36 -10.70 13.88
N LEU A 188 3.55 -11.24 13.60
CA LEU A 188 4.71 -10.50 13.07
C LEU A 188 4.85 -10.62 11.54
N GLY A 189 4.03 -11.43 10.90
CA GLY A 189 4.08 -11.67 9.46
C GLY A 189 5.43 -12.16 8.96
N GLY A 190 5.75 -11.81 7.71
CA GLY A 190 7.02 -12.10 7.07
C GLY A 190 6.96 -12.94 5.79
N CYS A 191 8.00 -12.83 4.98
CA CYS A 191 8.12 -13.42 3.65
C CYS A 191 9.39 -14.28 3.49
N GLU A 192 9.22 -15.59 3.32
CA GLU A 192 10.31 -16.51 2.95
C GLU A 192 10.94 -16.22 1.59
N GLY A 193 10.20 -15.51 0.73
CA GLY A 193 10.66 -15.18 -0.61
C GLY A 193 11.69 -14.07 -0.64
N ILE A 194 11.87 -13.32 0.46
CA ILE A 194 12.90 -12.29 0.59
C ILE A 194 14.22 -12.96 0.96
N LEU A 195 15.25 -12.72 0.16
CA LEU A 195 16.57 -13.32 0.34
C LEU A 195 17.60 -12.24 0.61
N LEU A 196 18.25 -12.31 1.77
CA LEU A 196 19.18 -11.30 2.25
C LEU A 196 20.61 -11.55 1.75
N ASP A 197 21.39 -10.48 1.60
CA ASP A 197 22.79 -10.55 1.15
C ASP A 197 23.63 -11.45 2.07
N GLY A 198 23.99 -12.65 1.60
CA GLY A 198 24.74 -13.66 2.35
C GLY A 198 23.89 -14.84 2.89
N GLY A 199 22.57 -14.77 2.76
CA GLY A 199 21.64 -15.84 3.13
C GLY A 199 21.56 -16.94 2.07
N GLN A 200 22.49 -17.90 2.08
CA GLN A 200 22.28 -19.16 1.38
C GLN A 200 21.17 -19.95 2.09
N HIS A 201 20.03 -20.16 1.42
CA HIS A 201 19.14 -21.25 1.78
C HIS A 201 19.84 -22.58 1.51
N VAL A 202 20.37 -23.18 2.58
CA VAL A 202 20.88 -24.54 2.57
C VAL A 202 19.69 -25.46 2.30
N LYS A 203 19.59 -25.91 1.04
CA LYS A 203 18.69 -26.99 0.66
C LYS A 203 19.07 -28.22 1.48
N GLY A 204 18.09 -28.84 2.16
CA GLY A 204 18.33 -29.77 3.26
C GLY A 204 19.39 -30.84 2.97
N MET A 205 20.26 -31.08 3.96
CA MET A 205 21.18 -32.22 3.93
C MET A 205 20.41 -33.54 4.06
N ASP A 206 20.24 -34.24 2.94
CA ASP A 206 20.30 -35.69 2.99
C ASP A 206 21.76 -36.10 3.24
N GLY A 207 21.97 -37.02 4.19
CA GLY A 207 23.31 -37.38 4.66
C GLY A 207 24.12 -38.15 3.62
N GLY A 208 25.11 -37.50 3.01
CA GLY A 208 26.08 -38.11 2.10
C GLY A 208 27.35 -37.26 1.99
N ASN A 209 28.51 -37.93 2.10
CA ASN A 209 29.88 -37.38 2.16
C ASN A 209 30.19 -36.07 1.42
N ASN A 210 31.12 -35.30 2.00
CA ASN A 210 31.86 -34.23 1.33
C ASN A 210 32.27 -34.62 -0.10
N ASP A 211 31.93 -33.75 -1.05
CA ASP A 211 32.73 -33.31 -2.21
C ASP A 211 31.79 -32.48 -3.13
N GLY A 212 31.21 -31.41 -2.57
CA GLY A 212 30.16 -30.61 -3.20
C GLY A 212 30.60 -29.19 -3.53
N GLU A 213 30.88 -28.92 -4.81
CA GLU A 213 30.97 -27.58 -5.35
C GLU A 213 29.63 -26.86 -5.07
N GLY A 214 29.65 -25.85 -4.20
CA GLY A 214 28.44 -25.23 -3.67
C GLY A 214 27.58 -24.65 -4.78
N VAL A 215 26.43 -25.27 -5.05
CA VAL A 215 25.49 -24.84 -6.08
C VAL A 215 25.03 -23.42 -5.76
N LYS A 216 25.59 -22.45 -6.49
CA LYS A 216 25.10 -21.08 -6.50
C LYS A 216 23.71 -21.10 -7.14
N VAL A 217 22.68 -21.14 -6.31
CA VAL A 217 21.31 -20.84 -6.75
C VAL A 217 21.30 -19.37 -7.14
N GLU A 218 21.24 -19.09 -8.45
CA GLU A 218 21.02 -17.73 -8.93
C GLU A 218 19.61 -17.29 -8.55
N VAL A 219 19.53 -16.43 -7.53
CA VAL A 219 18.28 -15.88 -7.02
C VAL A 219 17.80 -14.78 -7.98
N PRO A 220 16.54 -14.82 -8.46
CA PRO A 220 15.97 -13.75 -9.26
C PRO A 220 16.10 -12.38 -8.57
N ILE A 221 16.60 -11.40 -9.32
CA ILE A 221 16.60 -10.00 -8.93
C ILE A 221 15.34 -9.36 -9.51
N VAL A 222 14.46 -8.86 -8.66
CA VAL A 222 13.34 -8.02 -9.09
C VAL A 222 13.89 -6.62 -9.32
N HIS A 223 13.86 -6.16 -10.57
CA HIS A 223 14.44 -4.88 -10.95
C HIS A 223 13.64 -3.69 -10.43
N ARG A 224 14.34 -2.57 -10.25
CA ARG A 224 13.83 -1.29 -9.75
C ARG A 224 12.54 -0.83 -10.43
N GLU A 225 12.41 -1.03 -11.74
CA GLU A 225 11.24 -0.64 -12.53
C GLU A 225 9.98 -1.37 -12.06
N GLU A 226 10.10 -2.67 -11.76
CA GLU A 226 9.01 -3.50 -11.24
C GLU A 226 8.69 -3.14 -9.78
N ILE A 227 9.71 -2.97 -8.93
CA ILE A 227 9.54 -2.51 -7.53
C ILE A 227 8.75 -1.20 -7.51
N VAL A 228 9.18 -0.21 -8.29
CA VAL A 228 8.52 1.10 -8.40
C VAL A 228 7.11 0.98 -9.00
N ALA A 229 6.88 0.05 -9.93
CA ALA A 229 5.55 -0.20 -10.47
C ALA A 229 4.60 -0.79 -9.41
N LYS A 230 5.04 -1.80 -8.64
CA LYS A 230 4.28 -2.42 -7.55
C LYS A 230 4.00 -1.42 -6.42
N MET A 231 4.99 -0.67 -5.96
CA MET A 231 4.81 0.40 -4.96
C MET A 231 3.81 1.47 -5.44
N LYS A 232 3.85 1.86 -6.73
CA LYS A 232 2.88 2.81 -7.32
C LYS A 232 1.48 2.22 -7.41
N ALA A 233 1.34 0.95 -7.79
CA ALA A 233 0.05 0.25 -7.84
C ALA A 233 -0.57 0.18 -6.44
N ALA A 234 0.21 -0.26 -5.44
CA ALA A 234 -0.21 -0.34 -4.05
C ALA A 234 -0.66 1.04 -3.52
N LYS A 235 0.19 2.07 -3.66
CA LYS A 235 -0.11 3.44 -3.23
C LYS A 235 -1.29 4.07 -3.97
N LYS A 236 -1.57 3.66 -5.22
CA LYS A 236 -2.74 4.09 -5.98
C LYS A 236 -4.02 3.41 -5.49
N HIS A 237 -3.95 2.13 -5.13
CA HIS A 237 -5.08 1.36 -4.59
C HIS A 237 -5.50 1.91 -3.22
N TRP A 238 -4.57 1.99 -2.26
CA TRP A 238 -4.83 2.54 -0.91
C TRP A 238 -5.41 3.95 -0.92
N LYS A 239 -4.94 4.82 -1.83
CA LYS A 239 -5.46 6.19 -1.99
C LYS A 239 -6.92 6.27 -2.41
N ARG A 240 -7.51 5.18 -2.92
CA ARG A 240 -8.91 5.12 -3.34
C ARG A 240 -9.85 4.60 -2.26
N PHE A 241 -9.33 4.13 -1.11
CA PHE A 241 -10.19 3.63 -0.03
C PHE A 241 -11.18 4.73 0.43
N PRO A 242 -12.49 4.44 0.45
CA PRO A 242 -13.53 5.45 0.65
C PRO A 242 -13.66 5.95 2.10
N VAL A 243 -13.14 5.19 3.07
CA VAL A 243 -13.19 5.52 4.50
C VAL A 243 -11.83 5.26 5.16
N GLU A 244 -11.51 6.00 6.23
CA GLU A 244 -10.21 5.92 6.89
C GLU A 244 -10.00 4.60 7.64
N ASP A 245 -11.06 3.99 8.16
CA ASP A 245 -11.01 2.72 8.89
C ASP A 245 -10.50 1.54 8.02
N ILE A 246 -10.74 1.59 6.70
CA ILE A 246 -10.16 0.62 5.75
C ILE A 246 -8.64 0.78 5.69
N LYS A 247 -8.13 2.03 5.71
CA LYS A 247 -6.68 2.29 5.70
C LYS A 247 -6.00 1.89 7.00
N GLN A 248 -6.70 1.96 8.14
CA GLN A 248 -6.18 1.53 9.44
C GLN A 248 -6.19 0.00 9.60
N SER A 249 -7.13 -0.70 8.96
CA SER A 249 -7.21 -2.18 8.97
C SER A 249 -6.34 -2.85 7.89
N THR A 250 -5.68 -2.08 7.04
CA THR A 250 -4.80 -2.57 5.98
C THR A 250 -3.37 -2.05 6.15
N TRP A 251 -2.41 -2.96 6.36
CA TRP A 251 -0.97 -2.69 6.56
C TRP A 251 -0.24 -2.26 5.27
N TYR A 252 -0.88 -1.42 4.47
CA TYR A 252 -0.64 -1.19 3.05
C TYR A 252 0.45 -0.15 2.74
N LEU A 253 0.66 0.81 3.66
CA LEU A 253 1.52 2.00 3.54
C LEU A 253 2.09 2.41 4.90
#